data_AF-A0A920K8K1-F1
#
_entry.id   AF-A0A920K8K1-F1
#
_cell.length_a   1.000
_cell.length_b   1.000
_cell.length_c   1.000
_cell.angle_alpha   90.00
_cell.angle_beta   90.00
_cell.angle_gamma   90.00
#
_symmetry.space_group_name_H-M   'P 1'
#
loop_
_entity.id
_entity.type
_entity.pdbx_description
1 polymer ?
#
loop_
_entity_poly.entity_id
_entity_poly.type
_entity_poly.pdbx_seq_one_letter_code
_entity_poly.pdbx_strand_id
1 'polypeptide(L)' 'MSKTSAGRRVGEADALSVLKNLRVSPQKLNLVASMIRGMDAEKALAALIFSKRRISNDVKSTAVRYRKCRKQSPARR' A
#
# COMPACT_ATOMS: atom_id res chain seq x y z
N MET A 1 7.78 0.12 35.31
CA MET A 1 6.69 0.68 34.48
C MET A 1 7.06 2.10 34.08
N SER A 2 7.71 2.31 32.95
CA SER A 2 7.80 3.63 32.30
C SER A 2 8.69 3.57 31.05
N LYS A 3 8.18 2.95 29.99
CA LYS A 3 8.64 3.27 28.64
C LYS A 3 7.41 3.62 27.84
N THR A 4 7.22 4.91 27.59
CA THR A 4 6.13 5.45 26.78
C THR A 4 6.19 4.78 25.41
N SER A 5 5.09 4.17 24.99
CA SER A 5 5.02 3.54 23.68
C SER A 5 5.27 4.59 22.61
N ALA A 6 6.22 4.32 21.72
CA ALA A 6 6.44 5.19 20.56
C ALA A 6 5.13 5.22 19.74
N GLY A 7 4.58 6.41 19.58
CA GLY A 7 3.34 6.63 18.83
C GLY A 7 3.43 6.14 17.38
N ARG A 8 2.29 6.10 16.71
CA ARG A 8 2.21 5.73 15.29
C ARG A 8 3.16 6.63 14.47
N ARG A 9 4.03 6.03 13.66
CA ARG A 9 5.04 6.75 12.85
C ARG A 9 4.47 7.63 11.72
N VAL A 10 3.16 7.64 11.55
CA VAL A 10 2.47 8.23 10.40
C VAL A 10 1.37 9.12 10.94
N GLY A 11 1.28 10.35 10.43
CA GLY A 11 0.28 11.33 10.85
C GLY A 11 -1.14 10.89 10.52
N GLU A 12 -2.14 11.55 11.09
CA GLU A 12 -3.56 11.17 10.94
C GLU A 12 -4.06 11.26 9.49
N ALA A 13 -3.45 12.13 8.67
CA ALA A 13 -3.77 12.31 7.25
C ALA A 13 -3.09 11.29 6.32
N ASP A 14 -2.05 10.61 6.81
CA ASP A 14 -1.22 9.73 5.99
C ASP A 14 -1.61 8.27 6.21
N ALA A 15 -1.86 7.57 5.10
CA ALA A 15 -2.13 6.14 5.12
C ALA A 15 -0.81 5.38 4.99
N LEU A 16 -0.69 4.25 5.69
CA LEU A 16 0.41 3.32 5.49
C LEU A 16 -0.14 1.91 5.59
N SER A 17 0.01 1.13 4.51
CA SER A 17 -0.31 -0.29 4.49
C SER A 17 0.97 -1.07 4.26
N VAL A 18 1.25 -2.01 5.17
CA VAL A 18 2.45 -2.87 5.11
C VAL A 18 1.99 -4.31 5.06
N LEU A 19 2.42 -5.03 4.03
CA LEU A 19 2.30 -6.47 3.93
C LEU A 19 3.62 -7.10 4.37
N LYS A 20 3.58 -7.95 5.40
CA LYS A 20 4.75 -8.67 5.92
C LYS A 20 4.63 -10.15 5.57
N ASN A 21 5.76 -10.86 5.54
CA ASN A 21 5.84 -12.31 5.34
C ASN A 21 5.31 -12.82 3.98
N LEU A 22 5.65 -12.10 2.91
CA LEU A 22 5.36 -12.51 1.54
C LEU A 22 6.21 -13.72 1.13
N ARG A 23 5.55 -14.81 0.71
CA ARG A 23 6.20 -16.03 0.23
C ARG A 23 6.59 -15.94 -1.25
N VAL A 24 7.31 -14.87 -1.63
CA VAL A 24 7.78 -14.64 -3.01
C VAL A 24 9.17 -14.01 -3.04
N SER A 25 9.90 -14.20 -4.14
CA SER A 25 11.20 -13.56 -4.34
C SER A 25 11.06 -12.02 -4.39
N PRO A 26 11.92 -11.27 -3.67
CA PRO A 26 11.93 -9.80 -3.70
C PRO A 26 12.06 -9.21 -5.10
N GLN A 27 12.78 -9.86 -6.01
CA GLN A 27 12.95 -9.38 -7.38
C GLN A 27 11.61 -9.31 -8.12
N LYS A 28 10.73 -10.29 -7.91
CA LYS A 28 9.42 -10.33 -8.56
C LYS A 28 8.50 -9.23 -8.03
N LEU A 29 8.65 -8.87 -6.75
CA LEU A 29 7.97 -7.72 -6.13
C LEU A 29 8.49 -6.41 -6.72
N ASN A 30 9.81 -6.25 -6.80
CA ASN A 30 10.42 -5.02 -7.29
C ASN A 30 9.91 -4.63 -8.67
N LEU A 31 9.79 -5.59 -9.58
CA LEU A 31 9.26 -5.37 -10.93
C LEU A 31 7.81 -4.85 -10.93
N VAL A 32 6.95 -5.33 -10.02
CA VAL A 32 5.58 -4.82 -9.89
C VAL A 32 5.57 -3.45 -9.21
N ALA A 33 6.39 -3.28 -8.18
CA ALA A 33 6.52 -2.03 -7.45
C ALA A 33 7.06 -0.89 -8.33
N SER A 34 8.01 -1.16 -9.22
CA SER A 34 8.53 -0.18 -10.18
C SER A 34 7.47 0.24 -11.19
N MET A 35 6.55 -0.65 -11.58
CA MET A 35 5.45 -0.28 -12.48
C MET A 35 4.46 0.69 -11.82
N ILE A 36 4.07 0.45 -10.56
CA ILE A 36 3.01 1.24 -9.90
C ILE A 36 3.51 2.49 -9.19
N ARG A 37 4.83 2.71 -9.11
CA ARG A 37 5.43 3.85 -8.40
C ARG A 37 5.16 5.14 -9.18
N GLY A 38 4.60 6.16 -8.51
CA GLY A 38 4.29 7.45 -9.12
C GLY A 38 3.00 7.49 -9.96
N MET A 39 2.27 6.38 -10.07
CA MET A 39 0.96 6.35 -10.72
C MET A 39 -0.16 6.80 -9.79
N ASP A 40 -1.22 7.36 -10.37
CA ASP A 40 -2.48 7.58 -9.64
C ASP A 40 -3.03 6.27 -9.09
N ALA A 41 -3.68 6.34 -7.95
CA ALA A 41 -4.22 5.15 -7.28
C ALA A 41 -5.19 4.34 -8.18
N GLU A 42 -5.99 5.02 -9.01
CA GLU A 42 -6.93 4.36 -9.92
C GLU A 42 -6.21 3.66 -11.09
N LYS A 43 -5.21 4.32 -11.68
CA LYS A 43 -4.37 3.75 -12.73
C LYS A 43 -3.57 2.54 -12.21
N ALA A 44 -3.01 2.65 -11.00
CA ALA A 44 -2.29 1.56 -10.36
C ALA A 44 -3.21 0.34 -10.10
N LEU A 45 -4.45 0.56 -9.69
CA LEU A 45 -5.42 -0.52 -9.50
C LEU A 45 -5.76 -1.22 -10.82
N ALA A 46 -5.97 -0.46 -11.90
CA ALA A 46 -6.21 -1.04 -13.23
C ALA A 46 -5.00 -1.88 -13.69
N ALA A 47 -3.78 -1.35 -13.56
CA ALA A 47 -2.55 -2.08 -13.91
C ALA A 47 -2.37 -3.37 -13.09
N LEU A 48 -2.72 -3.36 -11.81
CA LEU A 48 -2.64 -4.55 -10.95
C LEU A 48 -3.72 -5.59 -11.26
N ILE A 49 -4.90 -5.18 -11.74
CA ILE A 49 -6.00 -6.09 -12.12
C ILE A 49 -5.65 -6.91 -13.36
N PHE A 50 -5.05 -6.27 -14.36
CA PHE A 50 -4.75 -6.91 -15.66
C PHE A 50 -3.33 -7.48 -15.76
N SER A 51 -2.54 -7.39 -14.69
CA SER A 51 -1.20 -7.96 -14.66
C SER A 51 -1.25 -9.48 -14.60
N LYS A 52 -0.50 -10.14 -15.49
CA LYS A 52 -0.37 -11.61 -15.55
C LYS A 52 0.40 -12.20 -14.34
N ARG A 53 0.97 -11.37 -13.46
CA ARG A 53 1.80 -11.82 -12.34
C ARG A 53 0.95 -12.09 -11.10
N ARG A 54 1.08 -13.29 -10.52
CA ARG A 54 0.39 -13.70 -9.27
C ARG A 54 0.53 -12.69 -8.12
N ILE A 55 1.71 -12.07 -8.00
CA ILE A 55 2.04 -11.10 -6.94
C ILE A 55 1.15 -9.85 -6.99
N SER A 56 0.55 -9.55 -8.13
CA SER A 56 -0.31 -8.38 -8.30
C SER A 56 -1.53 -8.44 -7.39
N ASN A 57 -2.03 -9.64 -7.06
CA ASN A 57 -3.16 -9.82 -6.14
C ASN A 57 -2.77 -9.40 -4.71
N ASP A 58 -1.60 -9.82 -4.24
CA ASP A 58 -1.09 -9.47 -2.92
C ASP A 58 -0.81 -7.97 -2.81
N VAL A 59 -0.24 -7.37 -3.86
CA VAL A 59 0.04 -5.92 -3.94
C VAL A 59 -1.25 -5.10 -4.03
N LYS A 60 -2.24 -5.57 -4.79
CA LYS A 60 -3.57 -4.93 -4.89
C LYS A 60 -4.25 -4.82 -3.53
N SER A 61 -4.19 -5.88 -2.71
CA SER A 61 -4.76 -5.85 -1.34
C SER A 61 -4.14 -4.74 -0.48
N THR A 62 -2.84 -4.50 -0.64
CA THR A 62 -2.08 -3.47 0.06
C THR A 62 -2.47 -2.07 -0.43
N ALA A 63 -2.62 -1.88 -1.74
CA ALA A 63 -3.05 -0.62 -2.35
C ALA A 63 -4.50 -0.25 -1.96
N VAL A 64 -5.42 -1.22 -1.89
CA VAL A 64 -6.82 -0.97 -1.49
C VAL A 64 -6.94 -0.50 -0.04
N ARG A 65 -6.12 -1.02 0.88
CA ARG A 65 -6.05 -0.54 2.27
C ARG A 65 -5.68 0.94 2.36
N TYR A 66 -4.86 1.43 1.43
CA TYR A 66 -4.51 2.86 1.32
C TYR A 66 -5.72 3.74 0.98
N ARG A 67 -6.64 3.26 0.11
CA ARG A 67 -7.86 3.99 -0.30
C ARG A 67 -8.87 4.15 0.83
N LYS A 68 -9.02 3.13 1.69
CA LYS A 68 -10.02 3.14 2.78
C LYS A 68 -9.74 4.24 3.81
N CYS A 69 -8.46 4.51 4.10
CA CYS A 69 -8.05 5.60 4.99
C CYS A 69 -8.22 6.99 4.35
N ARG A 70 -7.86 7.18 3.07
CA ARG A 70 -7.92 8.51 2.41
C ARG A 70 -9.35 9.05 2.26
N LYS A 71 -10.35 8.18 2.10
CA LYS A 71 -11.78 8.58 2.07
C LYS A 71 -12.39 8.84 3.46
N GLN A 72 -11.70 8.45 4.53
CA GLN A 72 -12.15 8.63 5.92
C GLN A 72 -11.53 9.84 6.62
N SER A 73 -10.59 10.55 5.98
CA SER A 73 -10.05 11.79 6.52
C SER A 73 -10.96 12.98 6.17
N PRO A 74 -11.69 13.58 7.13
CA PRO A 74 -12.48 14.80 6.90
C PRO A 74 -11.61 16.06 6.70
N ALA A 75 -10.28 15.96 6.85
CA ALA A 75 -9.34 17.09 6.87
C ALA A 75 -8.87 17.57 5.48
N ARG A 76 -9.79 17.67 4.52
CA ARG A 76 -9.59 18.48 3.31
C ARG A 76 -10.76 19.44 3.13
N ARG A 77 -10.83 20.41 4.04
CA ARG A 77 -11.26 21.78 3.77
C ARG A 77 -10.17 22.70 4.29
#